data_AF-A0A6I2R4U9-F1
#
_entry.id   AF-A0A6I2R4U9-F1
#
_cell.length_a   1.000
_cell.length_b   1.000
_cell.length_c   1.000
_cell.angle_alpha   90.00
_cell.angle_beta   90.00
_cell.angle_gamma   90.00
#
_symmetry.space_group_name_H-M   'P 1'
#
loop_
_entity.id
_entity.type
_entity.pdbx_description
1 polymer ?
#
loop_
_entity_poly.entity_id
_entity_poly.type
_entity_poly.pdbx_seq_one_letter_code
_entity_poly.pdbx_strand_id
1 'polypeptide(L)'
;MEQKVIKQMNNWLGNRVEAFSDEDLREMFLEISDFRRTGLLTGPSKLRKFEREFSDHVQNHDGYLRTVEDAVLFEMARRFYNQVIF
;
A
#
# COMPACT_ATOMS: atom_id res chain seq x y z
N MET A 1 -10.79 29.51 -2.37
CA MET A 1 -11.27 28.11 -2.37
C MET A 1 -10.27 27.32 -1.55
N GLU A 2 -10.70 26.66 -0.47
CA GLU A 2 -9.81 25.71 0.23
C GLU A 2 -9.53 24.53 -0.71
N GLN A 3 -8.25 24.24 -0.95
CA GLN A 3 -7.84 23.02 -1.65
C GLN A 3 -8.24 21.81 -0.79
N LYS A 4 -9.23 21.03 -1.25
CA LYS A 4 -9.58 19.74 -0.66
C LYS A 4 -8.48 18.70 -0.94
N VAL A 5 -7.48 18.63 -0.08
CA VAL A 5 -6.44 17.59 -0.12
C VAL A 5 -6.90 16.37 0.67
N ILE A 6 -6.84 15.19 0.05
CA ILE A 6 -7.01 13.91 0.74
C ILE A 6 -5.72 13.62 1.51
N LYS A 7 -5.79 13.73 2.83
CA LYS A 7 -4.66 13.49 3.73
C LYS A 7 -4.44 12.00 3.94
N GLN A 8 -3.19 11.62 4.19
CA GLN A 8 -2.86 10.29 4.66
C GLN A 8 -3.22 10.14 6.14
N MET A 9 -3.47 8.91 6.59
CA MET A 9 -3.66 8.58 7.99
C MET A 9 -2.35 8.74 8.76
N ASN A 10 -2.38 9.49 9.87
CA ASN A 10 -1.22 9.63 10.75
C ASN A 10 -1.08 8.41 11.68
N ASN A 11 -0.69 7.28 11.09
CA ASN A 11 -0.33 6.06 11.78
C ASN A 11 0.86 5.41 11.08
N TRP A 12 1.41 4.33 11.66
CA TRP A 12 2.59 3.69 11.10
C TRP A 12 2.39 3.23 9.66
N LEU A 13 1.25 2.60 9.34
CA LEU A 13 0.97 2.07 8.01
C LEU A 13 0.82 3.19 6.97
N GLY A 14 0.09 4.25 7.31
CA GLY A 14 -0.08 5.44 6.49
C GLY A 14 1.25 6.15 6.21
N ASN A 15 2.05 6.38 7.24
CA ASN A 15 3.36 7.01 7.10
C ASN A 15 4.33 6.12 6.29
N ARG A 16 4.27 4.81 6.49
CA ARG A 16 5.12 3.86 5.78
C ARG A 16 4.77 3.75 4.30
N VAL A 17 3.48 3.76 3.96
CA VAL A 17 3.03 3.71 2.56
C VAL A 17 3.24 5.03 1.83
N GLU A 18 3.12 6.17 2.53
CA GLU A 18 3.43 7.48 1.98
C GLU A 18 4.91 7.63 1.58
N ALA A 19 5.81 6.97 2.31
CA ALA A 19 7.23 6.96 1.98
C ALA A 19 7.60 6.13 0.72
N PHE A 20 6.69 5.31 0.19
CA PHE A 20 6.96 4.58 -1.05
C PHE A 20 6.95 5.50 -2.27
N SER A 21 7.85 5.24 -3.21
CA SER A 21 7.82 5.91 -4.52
C SER A 21 6.65 5.42 -5.37
N ASP A 22 6.30 6.17 -6.42
CA ASP A 22 5.26 5.72 -7.36
C ASP A 22 5.65 4.39 -8.05
N GLU A 23 6.94 4.15 -8.26
CA GLU A 23 7.44 2.87 -8.81
C GLU A 23 7.23 1.72 -7.81
N ASP A 24 7.54 1.93 -6.51
CA ASP A 24 7.28 0.93 -5.48
C ASP A 24 5.78 0.57 -5.40
N LEU A 25 4.91 1.58 -5.47
CA LEU A 25 3.46 1.39 -5.47
C LEU A 25 2.99 0.65 -6.71
N ARG A 26 3.55 0.97 -7.88
CA ARG A 26 3.25 0.29 -9.15
C ARG A 26 3.66 -1.18 -9.11
N GLU A 27 4.87 -1.49 -8.66
CA GLU A 27 5.35 -2.87 -8.55
C GLU A 27 4.44 -3.68 -7.61
N MET A 28 4.13 -3.13 -6.43
CA MET A 28 3.20 -3.79 -5.51
C MET A 28 1.80 -3.94 -6.10
N PHE A 29 1.29 -2.95 -6.85
CA PHE A 29 0.00 -3.07 -7.52
C PHE A 29 -0.05 -4.24 -8.53
N LEU A 30 1.02 -4.46 -9.28
CA LEU A 30 1.12 -5.61 -10.18
C LEU A 30 1.08 -6.93 -9.40
N GLU A 31 1.82 -7.01 -8.29
CA GLU A 31 1.78 -8.17 -7.39
C GLU A 31 0.38 -8.42 -6.82
N ILE A 32 -0.33 -7.36 -6.40
CA ILE A 32 -1.72 -7.44 -5.91
C ILE A 32 -2.65 -7.97 -6.99
N SER A 33 -2.55 -7.42 -8.21
CA SER A 33 -3.37 -7.83 -9.35
C SER A 33 -3.16 -9.31 -9.69
N ASP A 34 -1.90 -9.74 -9.76
CA ASP A 34 -1.58 -11.15 -10.02
C ASP A 34 -2.01 -12.07 -8.89
N PHE A 35 -1.83 -11.66 -7.64
CA PHE A 35 -2.27 -12.42 -6.47
C PHE A 35 -3.79 -12.60 -6.45
N ARG A 36 -4.57 -11.54 -6.70
CA ARG A 36 -6.04 -11.61 -6.77
C ARG A 36 -6.54 -12.53 -7.89
N ARG A 37 -5.78 -12.63 -8.99
CA ARG A 37 -6.12 -13.51 -10.12
C ARG A 37 -5.75 -14.96 -9.88
N THR A 38 -4.61 -15.22 -9.22
CA THR A 38 -3.99 -16.56 -9.18
C THR A 38 -3.99 -17.21 -7.80
N GLY A 39 -4.19 -16.43 -6.75
CA GLY A 39 -3.99 -16.85 -5.36
C GLY A 39 -2.52 -17.06 -4.98
N LEU A 40 -1.57 -16.69 -5.85
CA LEU A 40 -0.14 -16.94 -5.66
C LEU A 40 0.66 -15.64 -5.70
N LEU A 41 1.50 -15.44 -4.68
CA LEU A 41 2.53 -14.41 -4.67
C LEU A 41 3.86 -15.10 -5.01
N THR A 42 4.31 -14.92 -6.25
CA THR A 42 5.50 -15.58 -6.80
C THR A 42 6.76 -14.73 -6.64
N GLY A 43 7.89 -15.37 -6.33
CA GLY A 43 9.21 -14.72 -6.31
C GLY A 43 9.48 -13.80 -5.10
N PRO A 44 10.56 -13.01 -5.14
CA PRO A 44 10.82 -11.95 -4.18
C PRO A 44 9.74 -10.87 -4.29
N SER A 45 8.77 -10.90 -3.38
CA SER A 45 7.61 -9.99 -3.41
C SER A 45 7.83 -8.79 -2.49
N LYS A 46 7.73 -7.59 -3.05
CA LYS A 46 7.76 -6.34 -2.29
C LYS A 46 6.54 -6.23 -1.37
N LEU A 47 5.38 -6.71 -1.82
CA LEU A 47 4.16 -6.77 -1.02
C LEU A 47 4.32 -7.69 0.21
N ARG A 48 4.93 -8.88 0.04
CA ARG A 48 5.25 -9.78 1.17
C ARG A 48 6.30 -9.19 2.10
N LYS A 49 7.26 -8.42 1.58
CA LYS A 49 8.22 -7.72 2.44
C LYS A 49 7.51 -6.67 3.29
N PHE A 50 6.64 -5.88 2.68
CA PHE A 50 5.86 -4.87 3.39
C PHE A 50 4.91 -5.48 4.42
N GLU A 51 4.25 -6.60 4.08
CA GLU A 51 3.42 -7.37 5.02
C GLU A 51 4.19 -7.83 6.26
N ARG A 52 5.42 -8.33 6.08
CA ARG A 52 6.31 -8.67 7.20
C ARG A 52 6.70 -7.45 8.03
N GLU A 53 7.08 -6.34 7.40
CA GLU A 53 7.40 -5.10 8.11
C GLU A 53 6.24 -4.64 8.99
N PHE A 54 5.00 -4.76 8.48
CA PHE A 54 3.80 -4.43 9.25
C PHE A 54 3.52 -5.43 10.37
N SER A 55 3.63 -6.74 10.08
CA SER A 55 3.49 -7.83 11.06
C SER A 55 4.45 -7.65 12.25
N ASP A 56 5.72 -7.34 11.97
CA ASP A 56 6.74 -7.06 12.99
C ASP A 56 6.38 -5.81 13.82
N HIS A 57 5.85 -4.76 13.17
CA HIS A 57 5.42 -3.54 13.86
C HIS A 57 4.27 -3.79 14.85
N VAL A 58 3.28 -4.59 14.46
CA VAL A 58 2.11 -4.90 15.31
C VAL A 58 2.36 -6.06 16.28
N GLN A 59 3.57 -6.63 16.28
CA GLN A 59 3.98 -7.77 17.13
C GLN A 59 3.03 -8.96 17.05
N ASN A 60 2.43 -9.17 15.88
CA ASN A 60 1.53 -10.29 15.62
C ASN A 60 1.89 -10.92 14.28
N HIS A 61 1.98 -12.25 14.25
CA HIS A 61 2.34 -13.05 13.08
C HIS A 61 1.13 -13.50 12.25
N ASP A 62 -0.05 -12.95 12.52
CA ASP A 62 -1.24 -13.17 11.69
C ASP A 62 -1.06 -12.53 10.31
N GLY A 63 -1.56 -13.19 9.27
CA GLY A 63 -1.39 -12.74 7.88
C GLY A 63 -2.09 -11.40 7.62
N TYR A 64 -1.32 -10.33 7.43
CA TYR A 64 -1.82 -8.96 7.21
C TYR A 64 -1.86 -8.53 5.75
N LEU A 65 -1.81 -9.51 4.84
CA LEU A 65 -1.68 -9.24 3.41
C LEU A 65 -2.78 -8.30 2.90
N ARG A 66 -4.06 -8.57 3.21
CA ARG A 66 -5.17 -7.70 2.81
C ARG A 66 -5.05 -6.28 3.36
N THR A 67 -4.60 -6.12 4.60
CA THR A 67 -4.42 -4.80 5.22
C THR A 67 -3.35 -3.98 4.47
N VAL A 68 -2.23 -4.61 4.10
CA VAL A 68 -1.20 -3.90 3.34
C VAL A 68 -1.61 -3.67 1.88
N GLU A 69 -2.39 -4.56 1.26
CA GLU A 69 -2.99 -4.34 -0.06
C GLU A 69 -3.84 -3.07 -0.06
N ASP A 70 -4.76 -2.96 0.90
CA ASP A 70 -5.69 -1.83 1.00
C ASP A 70 -4.93 -0.52 1.23
N ALA A 71 -3.85 -0.53 2.01
CA ALA A 71 -3.00 0.63 2.21
C ALA A 71 -2.31 1.10 0.92
N VAL A 72 -1.77 0.17 0.12
CA VAL A 72 -1.15 0.48 -1.18
C VAL A 72 -2.19 1.06 -2.13
N LEU A 73 -3.36 0.41 -2.26
CA LEU A 73 -4.43 0.87 -3.14
C LEU A 73 -4.98 2.24 -2.74
N PHE A 74 -5.12 2.48 -1.43
CA PHE A 74 -5.52 3.78 -0.90
C PHE A 74 -4.50 4.86 -1.24
N GLU A 75 -3.20 4.62 -1.03
CA GLU A 75 -2.15 5.60 -1.32
C GLU A 75 -2.10 5.96 -2.81
N MET A 76 -2.22 4.98 -3.70
CA MET A 76 -2.29 5.21 -5.14
C MET A 76 -3.51 6.06 -5.52
N ALA A 77 -4.69 5.72 -5.01
CA ALA A 77 -5.92 6.49 -5.25
C ALA A 77 -5.79 7.92 -4.70
N ARG A 78 -5.25 8.07 -3.49
CA ARG A 78 -5.02 9.36 -2.83
C ARG A 78 -4.12 10.25 -3.67
N ARG A 79 -2.98 9.73 -4.17
CA ARG A 79 -2.06 10.48 -5.04
C ARG A 79 -2.74 10.90 -6.33
N PHE A 80 -3.42 9.98 -7.00
CA PHE A 80 -4.15 10.27 -8.24
C PHE A 80 -5.20 11.37 -8.05
N TYR A 81 -6.07 11.24 -7.05
CA TYR A 81 -7.12 12.24 -6.82
C TYR A 81 -6.57 13.59 -6.35
N ASN A 82 -5.48 13.61 -5.58
CA ASN A 82 -4.80 14.85 -5.24
C ASN A 82 -4.11 15.54 -6.43
N GLN A 83 -3.83 14.82 -7.52
CA GLN A 83 -3.32 15.39 -8.78
C GLN A 83 -4.43 15.77 -9.76
N VAL A 84 -5.56 15.06 -9.75
CA VAL A 84 -6.66 15.25 -10.73
C VAL A 84 -7.68 16.29 -10.26
N ILE A 85 -7.86 16.44 -8.95
CA ILE A 85 -8.79 17.43 -8.38
C ILE A 85 -8.18 18.85 -8.45
N PHE A 86 -6.91 19.00 -8.85
CA PHE A 86 -6.18 20.28 -8.92
C PHE A 86 -5.37 20.47 -10.19
#